data_AF-I6SMH2-F1
#
_entry.id   AF-I6SMH2-F1
#
_cell.length_a   1.000
_cell.length_b   1.000
_cell.length_c   1.000
_cell.angle_alpha   90.00
_cell.angle_beta   90.00
_cell.angle_gamma   90.00
#
_symmetry.space_group_name_H-M   'P 1'
#
loop_
_entity.id
_entity.type
_entity.pdbx_description
1 polymer ?
#
loop_
_entity_poly.entity_id
_entity_poly.type
_entity_poly.pdbx_seq_one_letter_code
_entity_poly.pdbx_strand_id
1 'polypeptide(L)' 'SPACTELEVVMLDWLGQMIGLPEEFLARSGGEAGGVIQGTASEATLVALLGAKSRTMHRLKEQHPEWTEVEILSKLVG' A
#
# COMPACT_ATOMS: atom_id res chain seq x y z
N SER A 1 18.14 -6.54 8.72
CA SER A 1 18.31 -7.79 9.48
C SER A 1 17.29 -8.79 8.95
N PRO A 2 17.71 -9.87 8.27
CA PRO A 2 16.79 -10.82 7.64
C PRO A 2 15.74 -11.38 8.62
N ALA A 3 16.19 -11.76 9.83
CA ALA A 3 15.32 -12.30 10.87
C ALA A 3 14.21 -11.34 11.33
N CYS A 4 14.47 -10.02 11.36
CA CYS A 4 13.46 -9.04 11.77
C CYS A 4 12.33 -8.94 10.73
N THR A 5 12.69 -8.92 9.45
CA THR A 5 11.71 -8.82 8.35
C THR A 5 10.91 -10.11 8.21
N GLU A 6 11.55 -11.29 8.30
CA GLU A 6 10.84 -12.57 8.26
C GLU A 6 9.88 -12.75 9.43
N LEU A 7 10.29 -12.35 10.65
CA LEU A 7 9.43 -12.41 11.83
C LEU A 7 8.21 -11.50 11.69
N GLU A 8 8.41 -10.28 11.18
CA GLU A 8 7.32 -9.33 10.96
C GLU A 8 6.24 -9.89 10.02
N VAL A 9 6.66 -10.50 8.91
CA VAL A 9 5.74 -11.13 7.95
C VAL A 9 4.92 -12.24 8.62
N VAL A 10 5.56 -13.14 9.37
CA VAL A 10 4.86 -14.25 10.04
C VAL A 10 3.90 -13.74 11.11
N MET A 11 4.31 -12.73 11.89
CA MET A 11 3.47 -12.14 12.94
C MET A 11 2.21 -11.49 12.37
N LEU A 12 2.34 -10.74 11.28
CA LEU A 12 1.20 -10.05 10.66
C LEU A 12 0.25 -11.02 9.95
N ASP A 13 0.76 -12.11 9.41
CA ASP A 13 -0.06 -13.20 8.90
C ASP A 13 -0.92 -13.84 10.00
N TRP A 14 -0.34 -14.10 11.18
CA TRP A 14 -1.10 -14.63 12.32
C TRP A 14 -2.16 -13.64 12.78
N LEU A 15 -1.80 -12.36 12.90
CA LEU A 15 -2.75 -11.32 13.27
C LEU A 15 -3.91 -11.24 12.27
N GLY A 16 -3.61 -11.26 10.97
CA GLY A 16 -4.61 -11.23 9.91
C GLY A 16 -5.60 -12.40 9.99
N GLN A 17 -5.11 -13.61 10.28
CA GLN A 17 -5.97 -14.77 10.51
C GLN A 17 -6.85 -14.62 11.75
N MET A 18 -6.29 -14.10 12.85
CA MET A 18 -7.04 -13.89 14.10
C MET A 18 -8.20 -12.92 13.93
N ILE A 19 -8.07 -11.92 13.06
CA ILE A 19 -9.13 -10.94 12.78
C ILE A 19 -9.98 -11.30 11.56
N GLY A 20 -9.75 -12.45 10.93
CA GLY A 20 -10.53 -12.93 9.79
C GLY A 20 -10.32 -12.12 8.50
N LEU A 21 -9.13 -11.58 8.26
CA LEU A 21 -8.82 -10.93 6.99
C LEU A 21 -8.87 -11.93 5.82
N PRO A 22 -9.34 -11.51 4.64
CA PRO A 22 -9.26 -12.32 3.42
C PRO A 22 -7.82 -12.78 3.11
N GLU A 23 -7.68 -13.97 2.53
CA GLU A 23 -6.36 -14.55 2.21
C GLU A 23 -5.54 -13.67 1.27
N GLU A 24 -6.18 -12.89 0.40
CA GLU A 24 -5.53 -11.92 -0.50
C GLU A 24 -4.76 -10.83 0.23
N PHE A 25 -4.93 -10.64 1.55
CA PHE A 25 -4.12 -9.71 2.35
C PHE A 25 -2.98 -10.38 3.11
N LEU A 26 -2.91 -11.72 3.12
CA LEU A 26 -1.90 -12.47 3.84
C LEU A 26 -0.71 -12.78 2.94
N ALA A 27 0.51 -12.61 3.45
CA ALA A 27 1.74 -12.85 2.69
C ALA A 27 1.88 -14.33 2.28
N ARG A 28 1.38 -15.26 3.10
CA ARG A 28 1.36 -16.69 2.77
C ARG A 28 0.51 -17.06 1.55
N SER A 29 -0.35 -16.17 1.04
CA SER A 29 -1.17 -16.44 -0.14
C SER A 29 -0.35 -16.58 -1.42
N GLY A 30 0.92 -16.15 -1.41
CA GLY A 30 1.80 -16.17 -2.58
C GLY A 30 1.49 -15.06 -3.59
N GLY A 31 0.54 -14.15 -3.29
CA GLY A 31 0.29 -12.94 -4.05
C GLY A 31 1.28 -11.82 -3.73
N GLU A 32 1.04 -10.64 -4.31
CA GLU A 32 1.86 -9.42 -4.09
C GLU A 32 1.50 -8.66 -2.79
N ALA A 33 0.58 -9.20 -1.99
CA ALA A 33 0.03 -8.55 -0.82
C ALA A 33 0.63 -9.10 0.49
N GLY A 34 0.50 -8.31 1.56
CA GLY A 34 0.98 -8.66 2.89
C GLY A 34 0.78 -7.52 3.88
N GLY A 35 1.32 -7.69 5.09
CA GLY A 35 1.28 -6.68 6.14
C GLY A 35 2.65 -6.04 6.41
N VAL A 36 2.64 -4.83 6.98
CA VAL A 36 3.81 -4.17 7.57
C VAL A 36 3.42 -3.50 8.90
N ILE A 37 4.33 -3.50 9.88
CA ILE A 37 4.18 -2.80 11.16
C ILE A 37 4.55 -1.33 10.96
N GLN A 38 3.60 -0.44 11.22
CA GLN A 38 3.80 1.01 11.17
C GLN A 38 3.95 1.57 12.59
N GLY A 39 4.62 2.72 12.74
CA GLY A 39 4.81 3.35 14.04
C GLY A 39 3.49 3.85 14.64
N THR A 40 2.59 4.36 13.79
CA THR A 40 1.26 4.84 14.19
C THR A 40 0.20 4.58 13.13
N ALA A 41 -1.09 4.63 13.53
CA ALA A 41 -2.20 4.58 12.58
C ALA A 41 -2.24 5.78 11.63
N SER A 42 -1.83 6.97 12.09
CA SER A 42 -1.72 8.18 11.26
C SER A 42 -0.69 8.02 10.15
N GLU A 43 0.46 7.41 10.47
CA GLU A 43 1.50 7.09 9.50
C GLU A 43 1.01 6.06 8.48
N ALA A 44 0.37 4.97 8.94
CA ALA A 44 -0.23 3.97 8.04
C ALA A 44 -1.22 4.61 7.04
N THR A 45 -2.04 5.54 7.52
CA THR A 45 -3.00 6.29 6.70
C THR A 45 -2.27 7.18 5.67
N LEU A 46 -1.23 7.89 6.10
CA LEU A 46 -0.42 8.73 5.21
C LEU A 46 0.27 7.90 4.11
N VAL A 47 0.86 6.77 4.48
CA VAL A 47 1.51 5.84 3.53
C VAL A 47 0.49 5.33 2.51
N ALA A 48 -0.70 4.92 2.96
CA ALA A 48 -1.77 4.48 2.07
C ALA A 48 -2.20 5.59 1.09
N LEU A 49 -2.36 6.82 1.56
CA LEU A 49 -2.71 7.98 0.72
C LEU A 49 -1.62 8.31 -0.30
N LEU A 50 -0.35 8.26 0.09
CA LEU A 50 0.78 8.50 -0.83
C LEU A 50 0.87 7.41 -1.90
N GLY A 51 0.68 6.14 -1.52
CA GLY A 51 0.60 5.03 -2.47
C GLY A 51 -0.56 5.19 -3.46
N ALA A 52 -1.75 5.55 -2.96
CA ALA A 52 -2.92 5.81 -3.80
C ALA A 52 -2.71 6.99 -4.76
N LYS A 53 -2.08 8.09 -4.29
CA LYS A 53 -1.72 9.24 -5.12
C LYS A 53 -0.76 8.83 -6.24
N SER A 54 0.33 8.14 -5.90
CA SER A 54 1.33 7.68 -6.89
C SER A 54 0.69 6.77 -7.94
N ARG A 55 -0.08 5.76 -7.51
CA ARG A 55 -0.82 4.85 -8.43
C ARG A 55 -1.76 5.61 -9.35
N THR A 56 -2.46 6.61 -8.83
CA THR A 56 -3.39 7.42 -9.62
C THR A 56 -2.67 8.32 -10.61
N MET A 57 -1.54 8.93 -10.21
CA MET A 57 -0.71 9.73 -11.11
C MET A 57 -0.19 8.90 -12.28
N HIS A 58 0.34 7.71 -12.03
CA HIS A 58 0.79 6.80 -13.09
C HIS A 58 -0.35 6.44 -14.05
N ARG A 59 -1.50 6.03 -13.50
CA ARG A 59 -2.68 5.69 -14.31
C ARG A 59 -3.17 6.85 -15.19
N LEU A 60 -3.22 8.06 -14.65
CA LEU A 60 -3.67 9.23 -15.42
C LEU A 60 -2.65 9.64 -16.49
N LYS A 61 -1.35 9.48 -16.21
CA LYS A 61 -0.30 9.76 -17.19
C LYS A 61 -0.30 8.76 -18.35
N GLU A 62 -0.65 7.50 -18.09
CA GLU A 62 -0.86 6.48 -19.14
C GLU A 62 -2.10 6.78 -19.99
N GLN A 63 -3.18 7.28 -19.39
CA GLN A 63 -4.43 7.61 -20.08
C GLN A 63 -4.34 8.94 -20.85
N HIS A 64 -3.58 9.90 -20.32
CA HIS A 64 -3.39 11.24 -20.86
C HIS A 64 -1.89 11.58 -20.92
N PRO A 65 -1.13 11.02 -21.88
CA PRO A 65 0.30 11.26 -22.01
C PRO A 65 0.65 12.75 -22.18
N GLU A 66 -0.28 13.54 -22.72
CA GLU A 66 -0.18 14.98 -22.96
C GLU A 66 -0.27 15.82 -21.68
N TRP A 67 -0.90 15.31 -20.62
CA TRP A 67 -1.02 16.07 -19.37
C TRP A 67 0.31 16.08 -18.61
N THR A 68 0.70 17.26 -18.15
CA THR A 68 1.82 17.46 -17.23
C THR A 68 1.45 16.94 -15.84
N GLU A 69 2.47 16.63 -15.02
CA GLU A 69 2.23 16.22 -13.63
C GLU A 69 1.47 17.30 -12.84
N VAL A 70 1.72 18.58 -13.13
CA VAL A 70 1.05 19.70 -12.47
C VAL A 70 -0.45 19.73 -12.79
N GLU A 71 -0.81 19.49 -14.05
CA GLU A 71 -2.21 19.37 -14.46
C GLU A 71 -2.89 18.19 -13.76
N ILE A 72 -2.25 17.02 -13.71
CA ILE A 72 -2.76 15.85 -12.98
C ILE A 72 -2.92 16.18 -11.49
N LEU A 73 -1.92 16.78 -10.86
CA LEU A 73 -1.96 17.14 -9.44
C LEU A 73 -3.09 18.12 -9.13
N SER A 74 -3.31 19.13 -9.97
CA SER A 74 -4.42 20.09 -9.81
C SER A 74 -5.80 19.45 -9.90
N LYS A 75 -5.93 18.26 -10.51
CA LYS A 75 -7.18 17.50 -10.54
C LYS A 75 -7.37 16.60 -9.32
N LEU A 76 -6.28 16.26 -8.63
CA LEU A 76 -6.30 15.42 -7.43
C LEU A 76 -6.51 16.23 -6.14
N VAL A 77 -6.13 17.51 -6.17
CA VAL A 77 -6.35 18.47 -5.09
C VAL A 77 -7.48 19.39 -5.55
N GLY A 78 -8.70 19.11 -5.09
CA GLY A 78 -9.90 19.91 -5.41
C GLY A 78 -9.87 21.31 -4.84
#